data_AF-A0AAE0JY57-F1
#
_entry.id   AF-A0AAE0JY57-F1
#
_cell.length_a   1.000
_cell.length_b   1.000
_cell.length_c   1.000
_cell.angle_alpha   90.00
_cell.angle_beta   90.00
_cell.angle_gamma   90.00
#
_symmetry.space_group_name_H-M   'P 1'
#
loop_
_entity.id
_entity.type
_entity.pdbx_description
1 polymer ?
#
loop_
_entity_poly.entity_id
_entity_poly.type
_entity_poly.pdbx_seq_one_letter_code
_entity_poly.pdbx_strand_id
1 'polypeptide(L)'
;MNANIRGPFLPYWASFACWFDLFLNKLVGMTLNCKPRPHVQSMILATDYVGMALLLDPLLTTTPQDDAYGGKEDPAGLSGCYDDWRKAVHAEIDTTALITGAATRWTQ
;
A
#
# COMPACT_ATOMS: atom_id res chain seq x y z
N MET A 1 -0.08 -0.74 -9.94
CA MET A 1 -0.78 -0.77 -8.64
C MET A 1 -1.90 -1.81 -8.71
N ASN A 2 -2.07 -2.64 -7.68
CA ASN A 2 -2.90 -3.84 -7.71
C ASN A 2 -4.41 -3.53 -7.74
N ALA A 3 -5.15 -4.19 -8.63
CA ALA A 3 -6.60 -4.04 -8.80
C ALA A 3 -7.33 -5.40 -8.80
N ASN A 4 -6.88 -6.35 -7.99
CA ASN A 4 -7.53 -7.68 -7.86
C ASN A 4 -8.86 -7.63 -7.09
N ILE A 5 -9.15 -6.52 -6.41
CA ILE A 5 -10.46 -6.20 -5.85
C ILE A 5 -11.35 -5.77 -7.03
N ARG A 6 -12.11 -6.71 -7.61
CA ARG A 6 -13.08 -6.45 -8.70
C ARG A 6 -14.45 -7.06 -8.39
N GLY A 7 -15.50 -6.24 -8.47
CA GLY A 7 -16.91 -6.67 -8.38
C GLY A 7 -17.47 -6.75 -6.96
N PRO A 8 -18.80 -6.85 -6.79
CA PRO A 8 -19.49 -6.57 -5.53
C PRO A 8 -18.97 -7.48 -4.40
N PHE A 9 -18.24 -6.87 -3.46
CA PHE A 9 -17.54 -7.54 -2.35
C PHE A 9 -18.45 -8.16 -1.29
N LEU A 10 -19.77 -8.03 -1.48
CA LEU A 10 -20.76 -8.51 -0.54
C LEU A 10 -21.64 -9.54 -1.26
N PRO A 11 -21.61 -10.82 -0.83
CA PRO A 11 -22.67 -11.75 -1.21
C PRO A 11 -24.02 -11.19 -0.74
N TYR A 12 -25.11 -11.54 -1.41
CA TYR A 12 -26.45 -10.99 -1.14
C TYR A 12 -26.89 -11.05 0.35
N TRP A 13 -26.41 -12.05 1.10
CA TRP A 13 -26.68 -12.16 2.54
C TRP A 13 -25.96 -11.11 3.41
N ALA A 14 -24.91 -10.47 2.87
CA ALA A 14 -24.11 -9.44 3.52
C ALA A 14 -24.58 -8.01 3.17
N SER A 15 -25.64 -7.85 2.36
CA SER A 15 -26.20 -6.55 1.95
C SER A 15 -26.66 -5.66 3.10
N PHE A 16 -26.94 -6.26 4.27
CA PHE A 16 -27.43 -5.57 5.46
C PHE A 16 -26.32 -5.23 6.46
N ALA A 17 -25.09 -5.71 6.22
CA ALA A 17 -23.94 -5.44 7.05
C ALA A 17 -23.11 -4.31 6.42
N CYS A 18 -22.54 -3.44 7.25
CA CYS A 18 -21.55 -2.49 6.76
C CYS A 18 -20.34 -3.29 6.23
N TRP A 19 -19.99 -3.10 4.96
CA TRP A 19 -18.86 -3.78 4.34
C TRP A 19 -17.57 -3.61 5.16
N PHE A 20 -17.37 -2.41 5.71
CA PHE A 20 -16.20 -2.08 6.52
C PHE A 20 -16.14 -2.92 7.80
N ASP A 21 -17.27 -3.18 8.46
CA ASP A 21 -17.30 -4.00 9.67
C ASP A 21 -16.98 -5.48 9.39
N LEU A 22 -17.41 -6.00 8.23
CA LEU A 22 -17.05 -7.35 7.79
C LEU A 22 -15.56 -7.44 7.42
N PHE A 23 -15.05 -6.41 6.76
CA PHE A 23 -13.64 -6.30 6.40
C PHE A 23 -12.74 -6.27 7.65
N LEU A 24 -13.09 -5.43 8.63
CA LEU A 24 -12.35 -5.27 9.88
C LEU A 24 -12.42 -6.48 10.82
N ASN A 25 -13.46 -7.33 10.74
CA ASN A 25 -13.59 -8.48 11.64
C ASN A 25 -13.04 -9.80 11.06
N LYS A 26 -13.01 -9.97 9.73
CA LYS A 26 -12.71 -11.27 9.11
C LYS A 26 -11.67 -11.22 7.97
N LEU A 27 -11.25 -10.04 7.53
CA LEU A 27 -10.44 -9.87 6.31
C LEU A 27 -9.22 -8.94 6.49
N VAL A 28 -8.83 -8.63 7.74
CA VAL A 28 -7.73 -7.70 8.06
C VAL A 28 -6.36 -8.16 7.52
N GLY A 29 -6.22 -9.42 7.12
CA GLY A 29 -4.96 -9.97 6.58
C GLY A 29 -4.83 -10.01 5.06
N MET A 30 -5.82 -9.55 4.30
CA MET A 30 -5.86 -9.78 2.84
C MET A 30 -4.77 -9.03 2.04
N THR A 31 -4.15 -8.02 2.65
CA THR A 31 -3.19 -7.16 1.96
C THR A 31 -1.74 -7.41 2.37
N LEU A 32 -1.43 -8.34 3.28
CA LEU A 32 -0.03 -8.60 3.65
C LEU A 32 0.62 -9.61 2.71
N ASN A 33 1.74 -9.22 2.10
CA ASN A 33 2.59 -10.09 1.31
C ASN A 33 4.00 -10.17 1.93
N CYS A 34 4.52 -11.38 2.11
CA CYS A 34 5.81 -11.63 2.77
C CYS A 34 7.02 -11.66 1.83
N LYS A 35 6.82 -11.52 0.51
CA LYS A 35 7.89 -11.61 -0.50
C LYS A 35 7.89 -10.37 -1.39
N PRO A 36 9.05 -9.77 -1.70
CA PRO A 36 10.41 -10.15 -1.29
C PRO A 36 10.72 -9.80 0.17
N ARG A 37 9.99 -8.84 0.73
CA ARG A 37 9.96 -8.46 2.15
C ARG A 37 8.51 -8.21 2.59
N PRO A 38 8.19 -8.29 3.90
CA PRO A 38 6.85 -8.00 4.39
C PRO A 38 6.39 -6.60 3.99
N HIS A 39 5.31 -6.53 3.21
CA HIS A 39 4.70 -5.28 2.76
C HIS A 39 3.19 -5.43 2.63
N VAL A 40 2.49 -4.29 2.65
CA VAL A 40 1.07 -4.16 2.40
C VAL A 40 0.85 -3.94 0.90
N GLN A 41 0.16 -4.87 0.26
CA GLN A 41 -0.36 -4.75 -1.10
C GLN A 41 -1.28 -3.55 -1.23
N SER A 42 -1.19 -2.87 -2.38
CA SER A 42 -1.78 -1.56 -2.63
C SER A 42 -3.30 -1.59 -2.87
N MET A 43 -4.01 -2.60 -2.38
CA MET A 43 -5.43 -2.79 -2.65
C MET A 43 -6.30 -1.83 -1.85
N ILE A 44 -6.09 -1.76 -0.53
CA ILE A 44 -6.83 -0.88 0.39
C ILE A 44 -5.83 -0.35 1.41
N LEU A 45 -5.70 0.98 1.49
CA LEU A 45 -4.91 1.68 2.50
C LEU A 45 -5.83 2.62 3.28
N ALA A 46 -5.71 2.59 4.60
CA ALA A 46 -6.32 3.59 5.49
C ALA A 46 -5.19 4.43 6.08
N THR A 47 -5.15 5.71 5.73
CA THR A 47 -4.12 6.65 6.18
C THR A 47 -4.76 8.01 6.45
N ASP A 48 -4.10 8.83 7.27
CA ASP A 48 -4.52 10.20 7.56
C ASP A 48 -3.97 11.18 6.51
N TYR A 49 -4.22 12.47 6.71
CA TYR A 49 -3.75 13.50 5.78
C TYR A 49 -2.22 13.56 5.70
N VAL A 50 -1.50 13.23 6.79
CA VAL A 50 -0.04 13.21 6.83
C VAL A 50 0.48 12.05 5.99
N GLY A 51 -0.02 10.85 6.21
CA GLY A 51 0.37 9.69 5.43
C GLY A 51 0.01 9.83 3.96
N MET A 52 -1.14 10.42 3.62
CA MET A 52 -1.47 10.73 2.23
C MET A 52 -0.49 11.73 1.61
N ALA A 53 -0.13 12.80 2.33
CA ALA A 53 0.86 13.77 1.85
C ALA A 53 2.23 13.11 1.60
N LEU A 54 2.66 12.21 2.48
CA LEU A 54 3.91 11.46 2.33
C LEU A 54 3.90 10.51 1.13
N LEU A 55 2.75 9.89 0.83
CA LEU A 55 2.62 8.99 -0.32
C LEU A 55 2.54 9.72 -1.66
N LEU A 56 2.15 11.00 -1.67
CA LEU A 56 2.01 11.80 -2.87
C LEU A 56 3.23 12.69 -3.16
N ASP A 57 4.08 12.96 -2.16
CA ASP A 57 5.24 13.84 -2.32
C ASP A 57 6.42 13.11 -3.00
N PRO A 58 6.79 13.48 -4.24
CA PRO A 58 7.87 12.83 -4.98
C PRO A 58 9.24 12.92 -4.30
N LEU A 59 9.45 13.90 -3.42
CA LEU A 59 10.70 14.06 -2.67
C LEU A 59 10.82 13.09 -1.49
N LEU A 60 9.68 12.59 -1.02
CA LEU A 60 9.60 11.71 0.15
C LEU A 60 9.35 10.25 -0.26
N THR A 61 8.91 10.02 -1.49
CA THR A 61 8.65 8.70 -2.04
C THR A 61 9.87 8.06 -2.71
N THR A 62 11.02 8.07 -2.05
CA THR A 62 12.19 7.29 -2.48
C THR A 62 12.65 6.46 -1.29
N THR A 63 12.86 5.15 -1.46
CA THR A 63 13.40 4.33 -0.37
C THR A 63 14.83 3.91 -0.63
N PRO A 64 15.66 3.75 0.41
CA PRO A 64 17.08 3.52 0.24
C PRO A 64 17.45 2.07 -0.15
N GLN A 65 16.49 1.23 -0.54
CA GLN A 65 16.67 -0.21 -0.58
C GLN A 65 16.33 -0.81 -1.95
N ASP A 66 17.33 -1.42 -2.58
CA ASP A 66 17.14 -2.17 -3.82
C ASP A 66 16.37 -3.47 -3.56
N ASP A 67 15.54 -3.87 -4.51
CA ASP A 67 14.87 -5.17 -4.50
C ASP A 67 14.88 -5.82 -5.89
N ALA A 68 14.16 -6.94 -6.02
CA ALA A 68 14.08 -7.65 -7.29
C ALA A 68 13.29 -6.89 -8.37
N TYR A 69 12.62 -5.79 -8.05
CA TYR A 69 11.64 -5.09 -8.86
C TYR A 69 12.03 -3.63 -9.17
N GLY A 70 12.89 -3.01 -8.37
CA GLY A 70 13.40 -1.65 -8.59
C GLY A 70 14.64 -1.34 -7.74
N GLY A 71 15.21 -0.17 -7.98
CA GLY A 71 16.38 0.35 -7.26
C GLY A 71 16.04 1.55 -6.39
N LYS A 72 16.97 1.93 -5.52
CA LYS A 72 16.86 3.03 -4.54
C LYS A 72 16.39 4.40 -5.09
N GLU A 73 16.63 4.66 -6.36
CA GLU A 73 16.25 5.93 -7.00
C GLU A 73 14.89 5.87 -7.69
N ASP A 74 14.27 4.69 -7.75
CA ASP A 74 12.95 4.54 -8.32
C ASP A 74 11.89 5.18 -7.38
N PRO A 75 10.89 5.87 -7.96
CA PRO A 75 9.81 6.42 -7.17
C PRO A 75 8.96 5.31 -6.54
N ALA A 76 8.51 5.55 -5.32
CA ALA A 76 7.65 4.67 -4.54
C ALA A 76 6.30 5.33 -4.22
N GLY A 77 5.41 4.64 -3.50
CA GLY A 77 4.15 5.25 -3.07
C GLY A 77 3.20 5.58 -4.23
N LEU A 78 2.52 6.72 -4.13
CA LEU A 78 1.46 7.18 -5.04
C LEU A 78 1.85 8.47 -5.81
N SER A 79 3.11 8.90 -5.73
CA SER A 79 3.59 10.16 -6.31
C SER A 79 3.77 10.10 -7.83
N GLY A 80 3.79 8.91 -8.43
CA GLY A 80 4.04 8.71 -9.85
C GLY A 80 3.12 7.68 -10.51
N CYS A 81 3.03 7.79 -11.83
CA CYS A 81 2.46 6.74 -12.68
C CYS A 81 3.57 5.73 -13.03
N TYR A 82 3.35 4.45 -12.73
CA TYR A 82 4.29 3.37 -13.05
C TYR A 82 3.98 2.79 -14.42
N ASP A 83 4.93 2.93 -15.34
CA ASP A 83 4.88 2.49 -16.74
C ASP A 83 5.20 0.99 -16.92
N ASP A 84 5.82 0.36 -15.92
CA ASP A 84 6.15 -1.06 -15.91
C ASP A 84 5.62 -1.78 -14.66
N TRP A 85 5.29 -3.07 -14.82
CA TRP A 85 4.80 -3.91 -13.73
C TRP A 85 5.81 -4.03 -12.59
N ARG A 86 7.12 -4.13 -12.88
CA ARG A 86 8.15 -4.25 -11.83
C ARG A 86 8.23 -2.97 -11.02
N LYS A 87 8.27 -1.80 -11.67
CA LYS A 87 8.23 -0.50 -10.98
C LYS A 87 6.99 -0.34 -10.10
N ALA A 88 5.84 -0.82 -10.59
CA ALA A 88 4.61 -0.80 -9.81
C ALA A 88 4.65 -1.73 -8.58
N VAL A 89 5.32 -2.89 -8.67
CA VAL A 89 5.53 -3.80 -7.53
C VAL A 89 6.55 -3.23 -6.56
N HIS A 90 7.64 -2.66 -7.05
CA HIS A 90 8.63 -1.97 -6.23
C HIS A 90 7.98 -0.85 -5.40
N ALA A 91 7.19 0.01 -6.04
CA ALA A 91 6.47 1.07 -5.36
C ALA A 91 5.48 0.56 -4.30
N GLU A 92 4.81 -0.57 -4.54
CA GLU A 92 3.92 -1.21 -3.58
C GLU A 92 4.68 -1.71 -2.34
N ILE A 93 5.82 -2.38 -2.55
CA ILE A 93 6.69 -2.86 -1.47
C ILE A 93 7.16 -1.68 -0.61
N ASP A 94 7.62 -0.64 -1.27
CA ASP A 94 8.26 0.52 -0.68
C ASP A 94 7.29 1.44 0.05
N THR A 95 6.02 1.47 -0.38
CA THR A 95 4.92 2.17 0.30
C THR A 95 4.86 1.80 1.79
N THR A 96 5.10 0.53 2.12
CA THR A 96 5.07 0.08 3.52
C THR A 96 6.26 0.61 4.31
N ALA A 97 7.44 0.67 3.71
CA ALA A 97 8.63 1.24 4.32
C ALA A 97 8.46 2.75 4.57
N LEU A 98 7.82 3.46 3.64
CA LEU A 98 7.50 4.89 3.79
C LEU A 98 6.55 5.14 4.98
N ILE A 99 5.44 4.40 5.05
CA ILE A 99 4.45 4.54 6.11
C ILE A 99 5.05 4.20 7.49
N THR A 100 5.81 3.11 7.59
CA THR A 100 6.44 2.69 8.86
C THR A 100 7.57 3.63 9.31
N GLY A 101 8.39 4.12 8.37
CA GLY A 101 9.43 5.11 8.66
C GLY A 101 8.86 6.47 9.09
N ALA A 102 7.72 6.86 8.52
CA ALA A 102 7.01 8.05 8.95
C ALA A 102 6.45 7.90 10.37
N ALA A 103 5.77 6.79 10.65
CA ALA A 103 5.18 6.53 11.97
C ALA A 103 6.23 6.62 13.11
N THR A 104 7.47 6.18 12.86
CA THR A 104 8.55 6.26 13.85
C THR A 104 9.16 7.66 14.00
N ARG A 105 9.17 8.48 12.93
CA ARG A 105 9.67 9.88 12.99
C ARG A 105 8.77 10.82 13.79
N TRP A 106 7.46 10.59 13.81
CA TRP A 106 6.51 11.46 14.50
C TRP A 106 6.36 11.15 15.99
N THR A 107 7.01 10.09 16.49
CA THR A 107 6.98 9.68 17.91
C THR A 107 8.24 10.06 18.70
N GLN A 108 9.18 10.79 18.09
CA GLN A 108 10.32 11.42 18.76
C GLN A 108 10.12 12.94 18.84
#